data_AF-A0AAX1N3T1-F1
#
_entry.id   AF-A0AAX1N3T1-F1
#
_cell.length_a   1.000
_cell.length_b   1.000
_cell.length_c   1.000
_cell.angle_alpha   90.00
_cell.angle_beta   90.00
_cell.angle_gamma   90.00
#
_symmetry.space_group_name_H-M   'P 1'
#
loop_
_entity.id
_entity.type
_entity.pdbx_description
1 polymer ?
#
loop_
_entity_poly.entity_id
_entity_poly.type
_entity_poly.pdbx_seq_one_letter_code
_entity_poly.pdbx_strand_id
1 'polypeptide(L)'
;MKNINRFRILFISLILSSALSAQAQLADTLSNPHSMMDIQNYEMMWKKSLWYRVNLGTKINNGFFARNHEVTRVIIDAVKNDRIVPYSSDSLENRISKEEFLQRLIIPQTVNSDDEYEDDDAAWGDVNGITINKDNGQKPGDEYDPTRLWVVELKVDRIFDKRRSKMYNDLVAVNLIIPAQENPKGIDIVLGSFSFRELNDNVFHTKAEDGSLVKDPDAIWYNGVNPAQHRNLGEAFALELWDGRLIKFENPQDNSIIMMYGNDMKSLYQSQEAVYKLMEYEALLWEY
;
A
#
# COMPACT_ATOMS: atom_id res chain seq x y z
N MET A 1 44.10 -12.73 46.41
CA MET A 1 43.79 -12.09 45.10
C MET A 1 42.93 -12.94 44.14
N LYS A 2 42.73 -14.26 44.32
CA LYS A 2 41.89 -15.08 43.41
C LYS A 2 40.37 -14.87 43.53
N ASN A 3 39.86 -14.45 44.68
CA ASN A 3 38.40 -14.34 44.91
C ASN A 3 37.77 -13.07 44.33
N ILE A 4 38.55 -12.01 44.13
CA ILE A 4 38.08 -10.73 43.57
C ILE A 4 37.79 -10.84 42.06
N ASN A 5 38.54 -11.67 41.34
CA ASN A 5 38.31 -11.88 39.91
C ASN A 5 37.07 -12.74 39.64
N ARG A 6 36.72 -13.67 40.53
CA ARG A 6 35.48 -14.46 40.43
C ARG A 6 34.24 -13.61 40.63
N PHE A 7 34.29 -12.64 41.54
CA PHE A 7 33.20 -11.70 41.79
C PHE A 7 32.99 -10.71 40.63
N ARG A 8 34.08 -10.25 39.99
CA ARG A 8 34.01 -9.39 38.80
C ARG A 8 33.41 -10.09 37.58
N ILE A 9 33.74 -11.36 37.36
CA ILE A 9 33.18 -12.15 36.25
C ILE A 9 31.68 -12.40 36.45
N LEU A 10 31.24 -12.71 37.69
CA LEU A 10 29.83 -12.86 38.04
C LEU A 10 29.03 -11.55 37.87
N PHE A 11 29.63 -10.40 38.21
CA PHE A 11 28.99 -9.09 38.03
C PHE A 11 28.82 -8.72 36.54
N ILE A 12 29.82 -9.02 35.71
CA ILE A 12 29.76 -8.76 34.26
C ILE A 12 28.73 -9.69 33.57
N SER A 13 28.62 -10.96 33.98
CA SER A 13 27.61 -11.86 33.44
C SER A 13 26.18 -11.47 33.82
N LEU A 14 25.97 -10.86 34.99
CA LEU A 14 24.65 -10.39 35.45
C LEU A 14 24.19 -9.10 34.73
N ILE A 15 25.14 -8.27 34.31
CA ILE A 15 24.86 -7.08 33.49
C ILE A 15 24.58 -7.48 32.03
N LEU A 16 25.24 -8.52 31.52
CA LEU A 16 24.97 -9.03 30.17
C LEU A 16 23.61 -9.74 30.06
N SER A 17 23.17 -10.46 31.10
CA SER A 17 21.87 -11.12 31.11
C SER A 17 20.69 -10.18 31.33
N SER A 18 20.87 -9.05 32.04
CA SER A 18 19.85 -8.01 32.13
C SER A 18 19.70 -7.20 30.83
N ALA A 19 20.79 -7.02 30.05
CA ALA A 19 20.73 -6.39 28.74
C ALA A 19 19.97 -7.25 27.69
N LEU A 20 20.13 -8.58 27.70
CA LEU A 20 19.37 -9.47 26.80
C LEU A 20 17.89 -9.60 27.17
N SER A 21 17.52 -9.37 28.43
CA SER A 21 16.13 -9.46 28.89
C SER A 21 15.28 -8.25 28.47
N ALA A 22 15.92 -7.10 28.17
CA ALA A 22 15.23 -5.87 27.80
C ALA A 22 14.74 -5.83 26.34
N GLN A 23 15.20 -6.77 25.49
CA GLN A 23 14.79 -6.88 24.08
C GLN A 23 13.77 -7.99 23.81
N ALA A 24 13.32 -8.71 24.85
CA ALA A 24 12.44 -9.88 24.71
C ALA A 24 10.99 -9.67 25.19
N GLN A 25 10.58 -8.45 25.51
CA GLN A 25 9.18 -8.10 25.75
C GLN A 25 8.75 -7.08 24.70
N LEU A 26 8.35 -7.58 23.52
CA LEU A 26 7.38 -6.86 22.71
C LEU A 26 6.17 -6.71 23.61
N ALA A 27 5.96 -5.51 24.15
CA ALA A 27 4.76 -5.17 24.87
C ALA A 27 3.59 -5.64 24.01
N ASP A 28 2.66 -6.37 24.62
CA ASP A 28 1.35 -6.64 24.05
C ASP A 28 0.72 -5.25 23.86
N THR A 29 0.94 -4.63 22.68
CA THR A 29 0.64 -3.23 22.47
C THR A 29 -0.87 -3.09 22.58
N LEU A 30 -1.34 -2.24 23.50
CA LEU A 30 -2.77 -2.04 23.72
C LEU A 30 -3.49 -1.59 22.45
N SER A 31 -2.78 -1.10 21.43
CA SER A 31 -3.33 -0.68 20.13
C SER A 31 -2.42 -1.13 18.99
N ASN A 32 -2.97 -1.15 17.77
CA ASN A 32 -2.22 -1.46 16.55
C ASN A 32 -1.22 -0.33 16.25
N PRO A 33 0.09 -0.59 16.18
CA PRO A 33 1.09 0.45 15.93
C PRO A 33 0.97 1.11 14.55
N HIS A 34 0.31 0.46 13.58
CA HIS A 34 0.12 0.97 12.22
C HIS A 34 -1.22 1.69 12.00
N SER A 35 -2.10 1.69 13.00
CA SER A 35 -3.41 2.37 12.96
C SER A 35 -3.23 3.87 13.09
N MET A 36 -3.99 4.70 12.36
CA MET A 36 -3.96 6.15 12.58
C MET A 36 -4.88 6.60 13.73
N MET A 37 -5.86 5.76 14.11
CA MET A 37 -6.90 6.11 15.08
C MET A 37 -6.55 5.77 16.54
N ASP A 38 -5.49 4.98 16.77
CA ASP A 38 -5.02 4.53 18.10
C ASP A 38 -6.15 3.96 18.98
N ILE A 39 -7.08 3.21 18.37
CA ILE A 39 -8.15 2.55 19.12
C ILE A 39 -7.53 1.40 19.89
N GLN A 40 -7.81 1.34 21.19
CA GLN A 40 -7.29 0.27 22.03
C GLN A 40 -8.03 -1.03 21.78
N ASN A 41 -7.32 -2.16 21.81
CA ASN A 41 -7.84 -3.49 21.50
C ASN A 41 -9.05 -3.88 22.36
N TYR A 42 -9.10 -3.44 23.61
CA TYR A 42 -10.25 -3.70 24.50
C TYR A 42 -11.46 -2.78 24.20
N GLU A 43 -11.26 -1.66 23.49
CA GLU A 43 -12.34 -0.77 23.01
C GLU A 43 -12.90 -1.25 21.66
N MET A 44 -12.15 -2.10 20.95
CA MET A 44 -12.61 -2.73 19.71
C MET A 44 -13.55 -3.89 20.03
N MET A 45 -14.84 -3.72 19.75
CA MET A 45 -15.82 -4.82 19.90
C MET A 45 -15.80 -5.74 18.68
N TRP A 46 -15.60 -5.18 17.49
CA TRP A 46 -15.54 -5.93 16.24
C TRP A 46 -14.52 -5.30 15.30
N LYS A 47 -13.79 -6.14 14.58
CA LYS A 47 -12.84 -5.73 13.56
C LYS A 47 -12.95 -6.68 12.37
N LYS A 48 -12.83 -6.14 11.16
CA LYS A 48 -12.62 -6.94 9.95
C LYS A 48 -11.68 -6.22 9.00
N SER A 49 -10.64 -6.92 8.56
CA SER A 49 -9.68 -6.42 7.58
C SER A 49 -10.22 -6.59 6.15
N LEU A 50 -10.13 -5.55 5.34
CA LEU A 50 -10.64 -5.48 3.97
C LEU A 50 -9.52 -5.00 3.05
N TRP A 51 -9.45 -5.59 1.86
CA TRP A 51 -8.48 -5.20 0.84
C TRP A 51 -9.20 -4.68 -0.39
N TYR A 52 -8.89 -3.45 -0.76
CA TYR A 52 -9.46 -2.77 -1.91
C TYR A 52 -8.41 -2.58 -2.99
N ARG A 53 -8.75 -2.94 -4.22
CA ARG A 53 -7.97 -2.57 -5.39
C ARG A 53 -8.53 -1.27 -5.96
N VAL A 54 -7.70 -0.24 -5.94
CA VAL A 54 -8.03 1.11 -6.40
C VAL A 54 -7.34 1.34 -7.74
N ASN A 55 -8.15 1.67 -8.75
CA ASN A 55 -7.65 2.12 -10.05
C ASN A 55 -7.57 3.65 -10.05
N LEU A 56 -6.37 4.19 -10.06
CA LEU A 56 -6.07 5.62 -10.01
C LEU A 56 -6.48 6.38 -11.28
N GLY A 57 -6.64 5.66 -12.40
CA GLY A 57 -7.08 6.23 -13.68
C GLY A 57 -8.59 6.48 -13.78
N THR A 58 -9.40 6.06 -12.79
CA THR A 58 -10.85 6.32 -12.82
C THR A 58 -11.16 7.79 -12.57
N LYS A 59 -12.35 8.23 -13.01
CA LYS A 59 -12.80 9.62 -12.85
C LYS A 59 -12.83 10.06 -11.37
N ILE A 60 -13.21 9.16 -10.47
CA ILE A 60 -13.29 9.44 -9.03
C ILE A 60 -11.87 9.56 -8.44
N ASN A 61 -10.98 8.63 -8.81
CA ASN A 61 -9.63 8.57 -8.25
C ASN A 61 -8.61 9.50 -8.91
N ASN A 62 -8.98 10.19 -10.00
CA ASN A 62 -8.09 11.08 -10.73
C ASN A 62 -7.42 12.15 -9.83
N GLY A 63 -8.08 12.56 -8.74
CA GLY A 63 -7.49 13.49 -7.76
C GLY A 63 -6.24 12.96 -7.05
N PHE A 64 -6.09 11.63 -6.93
CA PHE A 64 -4.88 10.96 -6.42
C PHE A 64 -3.82 10.74 -7.52
N PHE A 65 -4.17 11.01 -8.78
CA PHE A 65 -3.35 10.75 -9.96
C PHE A 65 -3.28 11.98 -10.87
N ALA A 66 -3.20 13.15 -10.25
CA ALA A 66 -3.01 14.41 -10.97
C ALA A 66 -1.62 14.44 -11.61
N ARG A 67 -1.52 15.03 -12.80
CA ARG A 67 -0.25 15.10 -13.54
C ARG A 67 0.83 15.78 -12.70
N ASN A 68 1.99 15.13 -12.57
CA ASN A 68 3.14 15.53 -11.75
C ASN A 68 2.95 15.42 -10.23
N HIS A 69 1.74 15.09 -9.76
CA HIS A 69 1.42 14.88 -8.35
C HIS A 69 0.78 13.50 -8.15
N GLU A 70 1.22 12.51 -8.95
CA GLU A 70 0.74 11.15 -8.84
C GLU A 70 1.16 10.58 -7.48
N VAL A 71 0.23 9.98 -6.74
CA VAL A 71 0.53 9.36 -5.44
C VAL A 71 1.67 8.34 -5.54
N THR A 72 1.76 7.61 -6.66
CA THR A 72 2.84 6.67 -6.93
C THR A 72 4.19 7.35 -7.07
N ARG A 73 4.25 8.50 -7.74
CA ARG A 73 5.46 9.32 -7.86
C ARG A 73 5.90 9.82 -6.49
N VAL A 74 4.99 10.41 -5.73
CA VAL A 74 5.26 10.94 -4.38
C VAL A 74 5.84 9.85 -3.48
N ILE A 75 5.28 8.64 -3.51
CA ILE A 75 5.78 7.51 -2.70
C ILE A 75 7.15 7.01 -3.20
N ILE A 76 7.34 6.84 -4.51
CA ILE A 76 8.61 6.38 -5.08
C ILE A 76 9.73 7.39 -4.78
N ASP A 77 9.46 8.68 -4.98
CA ASP A 77 10.41 9.75 -4.69
C ASP A 77 10.74 9.80 -3.19
N ALA A 78 9.77 9.54 -2.31
CA ALA A 78 10.01 9.43 -0.87
C ALA A 78 10.94 8.27 -0.49
N VAL A 79 10.83 7.11 -1.15
CA VAL A 79 11.76 5.98 -0.96
C VAL A 79 13.15 6.33 -1.49
N LYS A 80 13.22 6.97 -2.67
CA LYS A 80 14.49 7.44 -3.25
C LYS A 80 15.20 8.45 -2.35
N ASN A 81 14.45 9.28 -1.64
CA ASN A 81 14.97 10.30 -0.70
C ASN A 81 15.13 9.79 0.75
N ASP A 82 15.02 8.48 1.00
CA ASP A 82 15.18 7.88 2.33
C ASP A 82 14.19 8.41 3.40
N ARG A 83 13.03 8.95 2.96
CA ARG A 83 11.96 9.43 3.86
C ARG A 83 11.10 8.29 4.41
N ILE A 84 10.98 7.19 3.66
CA ILE A 84 10.18 6.03 4.05
C ILE A 84 10.88 4.73 3.62
N VAL A 85 10.73 3.69 4.44
CA VAL A 85 11.25 2.35 4.16
C VAL A 85 10.08 1.42 3.81
N PRO A 86 10.08 0.78 2.63
CA PRO A 86 9.03 -0.14 2.25
C PRO A 86 9.05 -1.45 3.04
N TYR A 87 7.91 -2.12 3.06
CA TYR A 87 7.69 -3.46 3.59
C TYR A 87 7.54 -4.48 2.46
N SER A 88 7.82 -5.75 2.78
CA SER A 88 7.70 -6.85 1.82
C SER A 88 6.25 -7.23 1.53
N SER A 89 5.36 -7.07 2.52
CA SER A 89 3.94 -7.42 2.44
C SER A 89 3.06 -6.47 3.26
N ASP A 90 1.75 -6.57 3.04
CA ASP A 90 0.70 -5.80 3.70
C ASP A 90 0.51 -6.16 5.20
N SER A 91 1.20 -7.20 5.68
CA SER A 91 1.30 -7.50 7.12
C SER A 91 2.21 -6.53 7.86
N LEU A 92 3.05 -5.76 7.15
CA LEU A 92 3.95 -4.75 7.72
C LEU A 92 4.96 -5.30 8.76
N GLU A 93 5.34 -6.57 8.64
CA GLU A 93 6.27 -7.23 9.57
C GLU A 93 7.73 -7.06 9.15
N ASN A 94 8.01 -7.27 7.86
CA ASN A 94 9.37 -7.31 7.33
C ASN A 94 9.62 -6.11 6.42
N ARG A 95 10.58 -5.26 6.79
CA ARG A 95 11.05 -4.15 5.94
C ARG A 95 11.97 -4.69 4.84
N ILE A 96 11.89 -4.09 3.66
CA ILE A 96 12.81 -4.34 2.55
C ILE A 96 13.81 -3.20 2.42
N SER A 97 14.99 -3.51 1.89
CA SER A 97 16.01 -2.49 1.64
C SER A 97 15.60 -1.57 0.47
N LYS A 98 16.17 -0.37 0.44
CA LYS A 98 15.98 0.57 -0.68
C LYS A 98 16.48 -0.04 -1.98
N GLU A 99 17.64 -0.70 -1.94
CA GLU A 99 18.23 -1.34 -3.11
C GLU A 99 17.32 -2.43 -3.67
N GLU A 100 16.72 -3.24 -2.79
CA GLU A 100 15.75 -4.26 -3.20
C GLU A 100 14.50 -3.64 -3.82
N PHE A 101 13.98 -2.55 -3.25
CA PHE A 101 12.83 -1.84 -3.82
C PHE A 101 13.13 -1.27 -5.21
N LEU A 102 14.30 -0.62 -5.37
CA LEU A 102 14.72 -0.07 -6.65
C LEU A 102 14.96 -1.17 -7.70
N GLN A 103 15.47 -2.34 -7.29
CA GLN A 103 15.57 -3.50 -8.18
C GLN A 103 14.20 -3.98 -8.68
N ARG A 104 13.18 -3.99 -7.81
CA ARG A 104 11.81 -4.34 -8.20
C ARG A 104 11.17 -3.28 -9.11
N LEU A 105 11.61 -2.03 -9.01
CA LEU A 105 11.16 -0.93 -9.85
C LEU A 105 11.74 -1.00 -11.27
N ILE A 106 12.80 -1.78 -11.51
CA ILE A 106 13.38 -1.95 -12.84
C ILE A 106 12.54 -2.95 -13.65
N ILE A 107 12.23 -2.59 -14.89
CA ILE A 107 11.54 -3.49 -15.81
C ILE A 107 12.44 -4.70 -16.07
N PRO A 108 11.99 -5.93 -15.78
CA PRO A 108 12.80 -7.11 -15.98
C PRO A 108 13.16 -7.22 -17.46
N GLN A 109 14.44 -7.41 -17.75
CA GLN A 109 14.85 -7.83 -19.08
C GLN A 109 14.35 -9.25 -19.28
N THR A 110 13.28 -9.39 -20.05
CA THR A 110 12.97 -10.68 -20.65
C THR A 110 14.14 -10.98 -21.55
N VAL A 111 14.92 -12.02 -21.20
CA VAL A 111 15.76 -12.67 -22.19
C VAL A 111 14.75 -13.15 -23.22
N ASN A 112 14.66 -12.45 -24.35
CA ASN A 112 14.02 -13.01 -25.52
C ASN A 112 14.80 -14.30 -25.77
N SER A 113 14.23 -15.45 -25.41
CA SER A 113 14.49 -16.66 -26.15
C SER A 113 14.27 -16.30 -27.61
N ASP A 114 15.30 -16.54 -28.43
CA ASP A 114 15.42 -16.28 -29.87
C ASP A 114 14.30 -16.96 -30.69
N ASP A 115 13.04 -16.65 -30.41
CA ASP A 115 11.88 -16.98 -31.23
C ASP A 115 11.14 -15.67 -31.49
N GLU A 116 11.87 -14.75 -32.12
CA GLU A 116 11.31 -13.75 -33.01
C GLU A 116 10.58 -14.53 -34.12
N TYR A 117 9.30 -14.82 -33.90
CA TYR A 117 8.41 -15.01 -35.03
C TYR A 117 8.38 -13.67 -35.75
N GLU A 118 9.13 -13.59 -36.86
CA GLU A 118 8.90 -12.58 -37.88
C GLU A 118 7.41 -12.66 -38.23
N ASP A 119 6.64 -11.72 -37.66
CA ASP A 119 5.25 -11.50 -37.99
C ASP A 119 5.25 -10.94 -39.42
N ASP A 120 5.07 -11.82 -40.40
CA ASP A 120 5.07 -11.51 -41.84
C ASP A 120 3.77 -10.82 -42.30
N ASP A 121 3.10 -10.13 -41.39
CA ASP A 121 1.88 -9.34 -41.60
C ASP A 121 2.13 -8.07 -42.44
N ALA A 122 3.33 -7.90 -43.01
CA ALA A 122 3.67 -6.88 -44.00
C ALA A 122 3.04 -7.11 -45.40
N ALA A 123 1.95 -7.89 -45.49
CA ALA A 123 1.32 -8.26 -46.75
C ALA A 123 -0.05 -7.59 -47.03
N TRP A 124 -0.57 -6.70 -46.16
CA TRP A 124 -1.81 -5.96 -46.48
C TRP A 124 -1.85 -4.52 -45.95
N GLY A 125 -1.33 -3.59 -46.76
CA GLY A 125 -1.95 -2.27 -46.92
C GLY A 125 -1.28 -1.09 -46.23
N ASP A 126 -0.03 -0.79 -46.58
CA ASP A 126 0.52 0.56 -46.44
C ASP A 126 -0.26 1.54 -47.31
N VAL A 127 -1.15 2.32 -46.68
CA VAL A 127 -1.65 3.59 -47.21
C VAL A 127 -1.55 4.62 -46.10
N ASN A 128 -0.32 4.98 -45.74
CA ASN A 128 0.12 6.35 -45.39
C ASN A 128 1.40 6.40 -44.54
N GLY A 129 2.30 5.40 -44.57
CA GLY A 129 3.64 5.56 -44.00
C GLY A 129 3.69 6.03 -42.52
N ILE A 130 2.61 5.80 -41.77
CA ILE A 130 2.58 5.99 -40.32
C ILE A 130 2.67 4.59 -39.72
N THR A 131 3.90 4.13 -39.52
CA THR A 131 4.16 3.02 -38.60
C THR A 131 3.80 3.52 -37.21
N ILE A 132 2.62 3.15 -36.70
CA ILE A 132 2.30 3.36 -35.28
C ILE A 132 3.13 2.32 -34.52
N ASN A 133 4.39 2.65 -34.26
CA ASN A 133 5.13 1.99 -33.20
C ASN A 133 4.31 2.24 -31.93
N LYS A 134 3.70 1.20 -31.36
CA LYS A 134 3.37 1.20 -29.93
C LYS A 134 4.67 1.06 -29.14
N ASP A 135 5.61 1.96 -29.40
CA ASP A 135 6.71 2.21 -28.50
C ASP A 135 6.06 2.89 -27.29
N ASN A 136 5.73 2.09 -26.29
CA ASN A 136 5.46 2.60 -24.96
C ASN A 136 6.77 3.15 -24.35
N GLY A 137 7.65 3.85 -25.09
CA GLY A 137 8.76 4.70 -24.65
C GLY A 137 9.83 4.15 -23.69
N GLN A 138 9.66 2.95 -23.13
CA GLN A 138 10.37 2.48 -21.95
C GLN A 138 10.94 1.10 -22.25
N LYS A 139 12.25 0.98 -22.17
CA LYS A 139 12.97 -0.22 -22.60
C LYS A 139 13.16 -1.15 -21.40
N PRO A 140 13.30 -2.46 -21.63
CA PRO A 140 13.71 -3.38 -20.58
C PRO A 140 15.01 -2.89 -19.94
N GLY A 141 15.08 -2.82 -18.61
CA GLY A 141 16.20 -2.22 -17.87
C GLY A 141 15.99 -0.77 -17.42
N ASP A 142 14.96 -0.08 -17.91
CA ASP A 142 14.55 1.22 -17.36
C ASP A 142 13.70 1.04 -16.09
N GLU A 143 13.67 2.04 -15.20
CA GLU A 143 12.77 2.08 -14.04
C GLU A 143 11.35 2.36 -14.49
N TYR A 144 10.33 1.64 -13.99
CA TYR A 144 8.91 1.89 -14.31
C TYR A 144 8.51 3.35 -14.08
N ASP A 145 7.77 3.92 -15.04
CA ASP A 145 7.27 5.28 -14.91
C ASP A 145 6.16 5.32 -13.86
N PRO A 146 6.19 6.27 -12.90
CA PRO A 146 5.15 6.38 -11.89
C PRO A 146 3.73 6.55 -12.47
N THR A 147 3.62 7.16 -13.66
CA THR A 147 2.36 7.35 -14.39
C THR A 147 1.77 6.07 -14.97
N ARG A 148 2.54 4.97 -15.03
CA ARG A 148 2.10 3.65 -15.48
C ARG A 148 1.66 2.76 -14.33
N LEU A 149 2.03 3.12 -13.11
CA LEU A 149 1.62 2.44 -11.89
C LEU A 149 0.25 2.97 -11.44
N TRP A 150 -0.78 2.76 -12.25
CA TRP A 150 -2.12 3.29 -12.00
C TRP A 150 -2.96 2.42 -11.04
N VAL A 151 -2.39 1.36 -10.46
CA VAL A 151 -3.08 0.47 -9.50
C VAL A 151 -2.40 0.54 -8.13
N VAL A 152 -3.22 0.72 -7.10
CA VAL A 152 -2.80 0.54 -5.71
C VAL A 152 -3.77 -0.36 -4.97
N GLU A 153 -3.27 -1.15 -4.02
CA GLU A 153 -4.10 -1.92 -3.11
C GLU A 153 -4.06 -1.30 -1.72
N LEU A 154 -5.24 -1.15 -1.11
CA LEU A 154 -5.42 -0.57 0.21
C LEU A 154 -5.88 -1.65 1.18
N LYS A 155 -5.22 -1.76 2.32
CA LYS A 155 -5.65 -2.58 3.44
C LYS A 155 -6.33 -1.69 4.47
N VAL A 156 -7.64 -1.88 4.64
CA VAL A 156 -8.50 -1.09 5.52
C VAL A 156 -9.05 -2.01 6.61
N ASP A 157 -8.81 -1.64 7.86
CA ASP A 157 -9.41 -2.30 9.01
C ASP A 157 -10.72 -1.58 9.33
N ARG A 158 -11.84 -2.28 9.17
CA ARG A 158 -13.15 -1.78 9.61
C ARG A 158 -13.37 -2.16 11.06
N ILE A 159 -13.49 -1.17 11.93
CA ILE A 159 -13.44 -1.32 13.39
C ILE A 159 -14.71 -0.72 14.00
N PHE A 160 -15.37 -1.45 14.88
CA PHE A 160 -16.44 -0.92 15.72
C PHE A 160 -15.89 -0.57 17.10
N ASP A 161 -15.77 0.74 17.37
CA ASP A 161 -15.34 1.29 18.65
C ASP A 161 -16.53 1.27 19.63
N LYS A 162 -16.43 0.44 20.67
CA LYS A 162 -17.43 0.31 21.73
C LYS A 162 -17.59 1.58 22.55
N ARG A 163 -16.52 2.36 22.75
CA ARG A 163 -16.57 3.54 23.63
C ARG A 163 -17.35 4.68 22.98
N ARG A 164 -17.20 4.84 21.67
CA ARG A 164 -17.89 5.89 20.90
C ARG A 164 -19.13 5.38 20.18
N SER A 165 -19.37 4.06 20.22
CA SER A 165 -20.40 3.36 19.45
C SER A 165 -20.40 3.81 18.00
N LYS A 166 -19.25 3.75 17.32
CA LYS A 166 -19.13 4.16 15.91
C LYS A 166 -18.30 3.15 15.15
N MET A 167 -18.68 2.93 13.90
CA MET A 167 -17.87 2.19 12.95
C MET A 167 -16.88 3.15 12.28
N TYR A 168 -15.62 2.76 12.25
CA TYR A 168 -14.54 3.46 11.59
C TYR A 168 -13.90 2.57 10.54
N ASN A 169 -13.43 3.19 9.46
CA ASN A 169 -12.53 2.58 8.51
C ASN A 169 -11.14 3.17 8.76
N ASP A 170 -10.21 2.34 9.19
CA ASP A 170 -8.84 2.72 9.45
C ASP A 170 -7.94 2.17 8.34
N LEU A 171 -7.33 3.04 7.55
CA LEU A 171 -6.41 2.64 6.50
C LEU A 171 -5.06 2.26 7.12
N VAL A 172 -4.66 1.00 7.00
CA VAL A 172 -3.46 0.46 7.65
C VAL A 172 -2.27 0.43 6.70
N ALA A 173 -2.48 -0.06 5.47
CA ALA A 173 -1.41 -0.22 4.49
C ALA A 173 -1.82 0.21 3.08
N VAL A 174 -0.85 0.77 2.35
CA VAL A 174 -0.94 1.10 0.92
C VAL A 174 0.11 0.27 0.19
N ASN A 175 -0.30 -0.54 -0.77
CA ASN A 175 0.56 -1.38 -1.59
C ASN A 175 0.67 -0.78 -2.99
N LEU A 176 1.90 -0.50 -3.42
CA LEU A 176 2.16 -0.14 -4.81
C LEU A 176 2.24 -1.40 -5.67
N ILE A 177 1.51 -1.41 -6.79
CA ILE A 177 1.41 -2.57 -7.66
C ILE A 177 1.85 -2.18 -9.06
N ILE A 178 2.68 -3.03 -9.65
CA ILE A 178 2.93 -3.03 -11.08
C ILE A 178 1.79 -3.83 -11.71
N PRO A 179 0.90 -3.18 -12.47
CA PRO A 179 -0.23 -3.87 -13.09
C PRO A 179 0.29 -4.88 -14.13
N ALA A 180 -0.44 -5.98 -14.29
CA ALA A 180 -0.14 -7.04 -15.25
C ALA A 180 0.05 -6.55 -16.70
N GLN A 181 -0.56 -5.42 -17.06
CA GLN A 181 -0.46 -4.83 -18.40
C GLN A 181 0.91 -4.20 -18.68
N GLU A 182 1.58 -3.70 -17.65
CA GLU A 182 2.90 -3.06 -17.75
C GLU A 182 4.02 -4.06 -17.51
N ASN A 183 3.73 -5.17 -16.84
CA ASN A 183 4.68 -6.21 -16.54
C ASN A 183 4.79 -7.22 -17.71
N PRO A 184 6.00 -7.48 -18.25
CA PRO A 184 6.19 -8.51 -19.27
C PRO A 184 5.68 -9.91 -18.88
N LYS A 185 5.65 -10.23 -17.57
CA LYS A 185 5.15 -11.52 -17.08
C LYS A 185 3.63 -11.66 -17.07
N GLY A 186 2.87 -10.58 -17.31
CA GLY A 186 1.41 -10.61 -17.32
C GLY A 186 0.75 -10.88 -15.96
N ILE A 187 1.48 -10.68 -14.86
CA ILE A 187 0.99 -10.89 -13.49
C ILE A 187 1.18 -9.60 -12.69
N ASP A 188 0.25 -9.29 -11.79
CA ASP A 188 0.39 -8.18 -10.85
C ASP A 188 1.54 -8.46 -9.86
N ILE A 189 2.50 -7.54 -9.77
CA ILE A 189 3.62 -7.64 -8.82
C ILE A 189 3.48 -6.54 -7.78
N VAL A 190 3.55 -6.91 -6.50
CA VAL A 190 3.65 -5.94 -5.40
C VAL A 190 5.06 -5.37 -5.39
N LEU A 191 5.19 -4.08 -5.68
CA LEU A 191 6.46 -3.36 -5.67
C LEU A 191 6.96 -3.20 -4.23
N GLY A 192 6.07 -2.73 -3.35
CA GLY A 192 6.32 -2.58 -1.93
C GLY A 192 5.04 -2.18 -1.19
N SER A 193 4.98 -2.57 0.09
CA SER A 193 3.90 -2.22 1.00
C SER A 193 4.35 -1.09 1.92
N PHE A 194 3.45 -0.17 2.24
CA PHE A 194 3.76 1.00 3.06
C PHE A 194 2.73 1.13 4.18
N SER A 195 3.18 1.39 5.40
CA SER A 195 2.26 1.74 6.49
C SER A 195 1.66 3.11 6.21
N PHE A 196 0.33 3.22 6.28
CA PHE A 196 -0.34 4.50 6.03
C PHE A 196 0.03 5.56 7.08
N ARG A 197 0.20 5.16 8.34
CA ARG A 197 0.73 6.04 9.40
C ARG A 197 2.10 6.63 9.02
N GLU A 198 3.04 5.79 8.61
CA GLU A 198 4.38 6.26 8.20
C GLU A 198 4.33 7.14 6.94
N LEU A 199 3.46 6.80 5.98
CA LEU A 199 3.22 7.64 4.81
C LEU A 199 2.67 9.01 5.20
N ASN A 200 1.68 9.04 6.09
CA ASN A 200 1.07 10.30 6.52
C ASN A 200 2.10 11.20 7.21
N ASP A 201 2.92 10.65 8.11
CA ASP A 201 3.81 11.45 8.95
C ASP A 201 5.10 11.86 8.24
N ASN A 202 5.63 11.01 7.35
CA ASN A 202 6.93 11.23 6.73
C ASN A 202 6.85 11.65 5.26
N VAL A 203 5.75 11.38 4.55
CA VAL A 203 5.61 11.63 3.11
C VAL A 203 4.57 12.70 2.81
N PHE A 204 3.34 12.53 3.32
CA PHE A 204 2.27 13.50 3.06
C PHE A 204 2.40 14.76 3.92
N HIS A 205 3.11 14.65 5.03
CA HIS A 205 3.52 15.78 5.85
C HIS A 205 5.05 15.83 5.94
N THR A 206 5.55 17.03 6.23
CA THR A 206 6.93 17.30 6.58
C THR A 206 6.98 17.84 8.00
N LYS A 207 8.10 17.64 8.69
CA LYS A 207 8.29 18.17 10.05
C LYS A 207 8.87 19.58 9.93
N ALA A 208 8.17 20.57 10.48
CA ALA A 208 8.70 21.91 10.63
C ALA A 208 9.77 21.97 11.74
N GLU A 209 10.50 23.08 11.83
CA GLU A 209 11.55 23.29 12.83
C GLU A 209 11.04 23.18 14.28
N ASP A 210 9.75 23.45 14.50
CA ASP A 210 9.06 23.33 15.79
C ASP A 210 8.57 21.91 16.10
N GLY A 211 8.77 20.96 15.17
CA GLY A 211 8.31 19.57 15.28
C GLY A 211 6.84 19.36 14.91
N SER A 212 6.13 20.40 14.46
CA SER A 212 4.76 20.27 13.96
C SER A 212 4.72 19.64 12.56
N LEU A 213 3.64 18.93 12.25
CA LEU A 213 3.41 18.35 10.91
C LEU A 213 2.82 19.42 10.00
N VAL A 214 3.57 19.79 8.96
CA VAL A 214 3.16 20.72 7.90
C VAL A 214 2.88 19.93 6.63
N LYS A 215 1.86 20.33 5.87
CA LYS A 215 1.49 19.65 4.61
C LYS A 215 2.63 19.74 3.60
N ASP A 216 2.99 18.61 3.01
CA ASP A 216 4.00 18.55 1.96
C ASP A 216 3.44 19.16 0.65
N PRO A 217 4.16 20.08 -0.02
CA PRO A 217 3.70 20.70 -1.27
C PRO A 217 3.56 19.73 -2.43
N ASP A 218 4.28 18.59 -2.42
CA ASP A 218 4.19 17.61 -3.51
C ASP A 218 3.01 16.64 -3.32
N ALA A 219 2.56 16.47 -2.06
CA ALA A 219 1.49 15.55 -1.67
C ALA A 219 0.09 16.17 -1.71
N ILE A 220 -0.34 16.62 -2.90
CA ILE A 220 -1.63 17.29 -3.10
C ILE A 220 -2.64 16.34 -3.76
N TRP A 221 -3.83 16.24 -3.17
CA TRP A 221 -5.01 15.68 -3.80
C TRP A 221 -5.76 16.77 -4.56
N TYR A 222 -5.91 16.58 -5.87
CA TYR A 222 -6.54 17.55 -6.74
C TYR A 222 -8.05 17.35 -6.81
N ASN A 223 -8.79 18.35 -6.33
CA ASN A 223 -10.24 18.37 -6.46
C ASN A 223 -10.66 18.81 -7.87
N GLY A 224 -11.07 17.86 -8.70
CA GLY A 224 -11.57 18.14 -10.05
C GLY A 224 -12.93 18.88 -10.09
N VAL A 225 -13.70 18.87 -9.01
CA VAL A 225 -15.01 19.54 -8.93
C VAL A 225 -14.87 20.99 -8.47
N ASN A 226 -13.99 21.25 -7.50
CA ASN A 226 -13.72 22.60 -7.01
C ASN A 226 -12.20 22.84 -6.88
N PRO A 227 -11.57 23.51 -7.87
CA PRO A 227 -10.13 23.71 -7.89
C PRO A 227 -9.63 24.66 -6.79
N ALA A 228 -10.50 25.44 -6.14
CA ALA A 228 -10.09 26.28 -5.01
C ALA A 228 -9.89 25.49 -3.71
N GLN A 229 -10.29 24.22 -3.68
CA GLN A 229 -10.33 23.38 -2.47
C GLN A 229 -9.57 22.07 -2.69
N HIS A 230 -8.29 22.17 -3.01
CA HIS A 230 -7.36 21.04 -2.96
C HIS A 230 -7.13 20.59 -1.52
N ARG A 231 -6.78 19.31 -1.33
CA ARG A 231 -6.52 18.71 -0.02
C ARG A 231 -5.14 18.06 -0.02
N ASN A 232 -4.65 17.68 1.15
CA ASN A 232 -3.47 16.83 1.23
C ASN A 232 -3.84 15.36 0.94
N LEU A 233 -2.91 14.57 0.40
CA LEU A 233 -3.14 13.15 0.11
C LEU A 233 -3.52 12.35 1.36
N GLY A 234 -2.86 12.59 2.50
CA GLY A 234 -3.17 11.92 3.77
C GLY A 234 -4.60 12.20 4.23
N GLU A 235 -5.03 13.46 4.17
CA GLU A 235 -6.43 13.85 4.45
C GLU A 235 -7.41 13.20 3.47
N ALA A 236 -7.08 13.14 2.18
CA ALA A 236 -7.95 12.55 1.15
C ALA A 236 -8.14 11.03 1.34
N PHE A 237 -7.09 10.32 1.73
CA PHE A 237 -7.18 8.90 2.10
C PHE A 237 -7.99 8.69 3.38
N ALA A 238 -7.74 9.49 4.42
CA ALA A 238 -8.47 9.41 5.69
C ALA A 238 -9.96 9.74 5.55
N LEU A 239 -10.33 10.63 4.61
CA LEU A 239 -11.72 10.94 4.27
C LEU A 239 -12.36 9.94 3.30
N GLU A 240 -11.64 8.89 2.91
CA GLU A 240 -12.12 7.86 1.98
C GLU A 240 -12.61 8.44 0.64
N LEU A 241 -11.91 9.44 0.11
CA LEU A 241 -12.25 10.03 -1.20
C LEU A 241 -11.92 9.11 -2.38
N TRP A 242 -11.34 7.94 -2.11
CA TRP A 242 -10.99 6.93 -3.09
C TRP A 242 -12.16 5.99 -3.34
N ASP A 243 -12.20 5.44 -4.55
CA ASP A 243 -13.12 4.39 -4.96
C ASP A 243 -12.32 3.13 -5.35
N GLY A 244 -12.75 1.98 -4.85
CA GLY A 244 -12.01 0.73 -5.02
C GLY A 244 -12.89 -0.50 -4.98
N ARG A 245 -12.48 -1.55 -5.69
CA ARG A 245 -13.15 -2.84 -5.65
C ARG A 245 -12.60 -3.66 -4.49
N LEU A 246 -13.48 -4.24 -3.66
CA LEU A 246 -13.09 -5.22 -2.66
C LEU A 246 -12.54 -6.49 -3.34
N ILE A 247 -11.28 -6.84 -3.09
CA ILE A 247 -10.62 -8.01 -3.68
C ILE A 247 -10.46 -9.16 -2.69
N LYS A 248 -10.41 -8.85 -1.39
CA LYS A 248 -10.22 -9.80 -0.30
C LYS A 248 -10.84 -9.21 0.96
N PHE A 249 -11.37 -10.08 1.79
CA PHE A 249 -11.78 -9.77 3.16
C PHE A 249 -11.17 -10.83 4.08
N GLU A 250 -11.02 -10.47 5.35
CA GLU A 250 -10.37 -11.32 6.35
C GLU A 250 -11.05 -12.69 6.42
N ASN A 251 -10.26 -13.74 6.19
CA ASN A 251 -10.73 -15.12 6.21
C ASN A 251 -9.63 -16.08 6.67
N PRO A 252 -9.98 -17.26 7.21
CA PRO A 252 -9.02 -18.19 7.79
C PRO A 252 -8.00 -18.80 6.82
N GLN A 253 -8.22 -18.70 5.52
CA GLN A 253 -7.35 -19.29 4.50
C GLN A 253 -6.58 -18.24 3.70
N ASP A 254 -6.71 -16.97 4.07
CA ASP A 254 -6.13 -15.81 3.40
C ASP A 254 -6.47 -15.67 1.90
N ASN A 255 -7.53 -16.34 1.45
CA ASN A 255 -7.89 -16.41 0.04
C ASN A 255 -8.48 -15.10 -0.46
N SER A 256 -8.15 -14.72 -1.70
CA SER A 256 -8.85 -13.63 -2.38
C SER A 256 -10.27 -14.06 -2.81
N ILE A 257 -11.14 -13.09 -3.06
CA ILE A 257 -12.51 -13.37 -3.56
C ILE A 257 -12.46 -14.15 -4.87
N ILE A 258 -11.47 -13.86 -5.73
CA ILE A 258 -11.27 -14.60 -6.98
C ILE A 258 -10.89 -16.06 -6.72
N MET A 259 -10.02 -16.34 -5.73
CA MET A 259 -9.67 -17.71 -5.36
C MET A 259 -10.85 -18.47 -4.75
N MET A 260 -11.72 -17.80 -3.99
CA MET A 260 -12.89 -18.42 -3.36
C MET A 260 -14.02 -18.71 -4.35
N TYR A 261 -14.25 -17.82 -5.33
CA TYR A 261 -15.44 -17.84 -6.17
C TYR A 261 -15.17 -17.99 -7.69
N GLY A 262 -13.90 -18.01 -8.11
CA GLY A 262 -13.47 -18.09 -9.51
C GLY A 262 -13.19 -16.72 -10.15
N ASN A 263 -12.65 -16.71 -11.37
CA ASN A 263 -12.29 -15.48 -12.10
C ASN A 263 -13.44 -14.86 -12.92
N ASP A 264 -14.67 -15.28 -12.69
CA ASP A 264 -15.82 -14.88 -13.49
C ASP A 264 -16.55 -13.67 -12.91
N MET A 265 -17.59 -13.22 -13.63
CA MET A 265 -18.59 -12.24 -13.17
C MET A 265 -19.11 -12.52 -11.76
N LYS A 266 -19.12 -13.79 -11.34
CA LYS A 266 -19.47 -14.19 -9.98
C LYS A 266 -18.59 -13.53 -8.93
N SER A 267 -17.29 -13.38 -9.14
CA SER A 267 -16.38 -12.72 -8.19
C SER A 267 -16.65 -11.22 -8.07
N LEU A 268 -17.12 -10.59 -9.14
CA LEU A 268 -17.52 -9.19 -9.14
C LEU A 268 -18.79 -9.01 -8.33
N TYR A 269 -19.79 -9.88 -8.55
CA TYR A 269 -21.02 -9.88 -7.79
C TYR A 269 -20.76 -10.16 -6.29
N GLN A 270 -19.95 -11.16 -5.97
CA GLN A 270 -19.61 -11.51 -4.59
C GLN A 270 -18.84 -10.40 -3.86
N SER A 271 -17.98 -9.66 -4.57
CA SER A 271 -17.32 -8.46 -4.04
C SER A 271 -18.35 -7.39 -3.61
N GLN A 272 -19.34 -7.10 -4.46
CA GLN A 272 -20.41 -6.15 -4.13
C GLN A 272 -21.32 -6.67 -3.00
N GLU A 273 -21.73 -7.94 -3.08
CA GLU A 273 -22.54 -8.60 -2.04
C GLU A 273 -21.85 -8.57 -0.68
N ALA A 274 -20.53 -8.79 -0.63
CA ALA A 274 -19.77 -8.70 0.60
C ALA A 274 -19.78 -7.28 1.19
N VAL A 275 -19.66 -6.25 0.36
CA VAL A 275 -19.78 -4.85 0.80
C VAL A 275 -21.19 -4.56 1.32
N TYR A 276 -22.24 -5.00 0.63
CA TYR A 276 -23.63 -4.82 1.08
C TYR A 276 -23.88 -5.51 2.42
N LYS A 277 -23.42 -6.75 2.60
CA LYS A 277 -23.53 -7.47 3.88
C LYS A 277 -22.82 -6.75 5.03
N LEU A 278 -21.69 -6.08 4.75
CA LEU A 278 -20.99 -5.28 5.77
C LEU A 278 -21.78 -4.03 6.14
N MET A 279 -22.41 -3.38 5.18
CA MET A 279 -23.30 -2.23 5.42
C MET A 279 -24.56 -2.64 6.19
N GLU A 280 -25.17 -3.77 5.83
CA GLU A 280 -26.30 -4.35 6.58
C GLU A 280 -25.90 -4.69 8.01
N TYR A 281 -24.74 -5.32 8.19
CA TYR A 281 -24.21 -5.64 9.53
C TYR A 281 -24.00 -4.37 10.36
N GLU A 282 -23.45 -3.31 9.76
CA GLU A 282 -23.34 -2.01 10.42
C GLU A 282 -24.71 -1.49 10.83
N ALA A 283 -25.68 -1.46 9.92
CA ALA A 283 -27.03 -0.98 10.21
C ALA A 283 -27.69 -1.77 11.38
N LEU A 284 -27.51 -3.09 11.42
CA LEU A 284 -28.04 -3.94 12.49
C LEU A 284 -27.39 -3.66 13.86
N LEU A 285 -26.13 -3.22 13.90
CA LEU A 285 -25.49 -2.80 15.15
C LEU A 285 -26.10 -1.51 15.73
N TRP A 286 -26.79 -0.71 14.91
CA TRP A 286 -27.42 0.55 15.30
C TRP A 286 -28.91 0.42 15.67
N GLU A 287 -29.56 -0.70 15.33
CA GLU A 287 -30.99 -0.92 15.62
C GLU A 287 -31.25 -1.36 17.08
N TYR A 288 -30.21 -1.80 17.80
CA TYR A 288 -30.31 -2.39 19.15
C TYR A 288 -30.02 -1.37 20.27
#